data_AF-A0A3Q8CD59-F1
#
_entry.id   AF-A0A3Q8CD59-F1
#
_cell.length_a   1.000
_cell.length_b   1.000
_cell.length_c   1.000
_cell.angle_alpha   90.00
_cell.angle_beta   90.00
_cell.angle_gamma   90.00
#
_symmetry.space_group_name_H-M   'P 1'
#
loop_
_entity.id
_entity.type
_entity.pdbx_description
1 polymer ?
#
loop_
_entity_poly.entity_id
_entity_poly.type
_entity_poly.pdbx_seq_one_letter_code
_entity_poly.pdbx_strand_id
1 'polypeptide(L)'
;MDEIVTLGLIMPIMNICFLFCEFHFFRLYENEIRQQFFKYGVLAVFFLVFGFVMATFSLNYFQFISFQYTVPITAFFFDGRKRSYFSFILVPLTIALSLSVSGLFSFKAMMVILIEAVGTILFCELIQVLNKLDVFAKYATSIMIINIITPIENQYKWNLVLTDQLSVFSLPILIGSIIITVLVCSYVKAMQKREAAMEKLEY
;
A
#
# COMPACT_ATOMS: atom_id res chain seq x y z
N MET A 1 4.16 -12.21 -20.73
CA MET A 1 5.46 -11.51 -20.51
C MET A 1 5.20 -10.08 -20.04
N ASP A 2 4.21 -9.42 -20.63
CA ASP A 2 3.75 -8.09 -20.23
C ASP A 2 3.19 -8.04 -18.80
N GLU A 3 2.51 -9.10 -18.32
CA GLU A 3 2.01 -9.11 -16.93
C GLU A 3 3.11 -9.21 -15.88
N ILE A 4 4.15 -9.99 -16.16
CA ILE A 4 5.31 -10.18 -15.25
C ILE A 4 6.04 -8.86 -15.05
N VAL A 5 6.31 -8.13 -16.14
CA VAL A 5 6.96 -6.81 -16.09
C VAL A 5 6.07 -5.80 -15.38
N THR A 6 4.76 -5.85 -15.63
CA THR A 6 3.86 -4.87 -15.04
C THR A 6 3.66 -5.08 -13.54
N LEU A 7 3.44 -6.31 -13.08
CA LEU A 7 3.29 -6.66 -11.67
C LEU A 7 4.61 -6.61 -10.90
N GLY A 8 5.70 -7.03 -11.54
CA GLY A 8 7.02 -7.11 -10.91
C GLY A 8 7.78 -5.78 -10.90
N LEU A 9 7.47 -4.85 -11.82
CA LEU A 9 8.21 -3.58 -11.95
C LEU A 9 7.30 -2.36 -12.01
N ILE A 10 6.37 -2.27 -12.96
CA ILE A 10 5.61 -1.03 -13.21
C ILE A 10 4.75 -0.64 -12.00
N MET A 11 3.90 -1.53 -11.51
CA MET A 11 3.04 -1.28 -10.34
C MET A 11 3.85 -1.01 -9.05
N PRO A 12 4.94 -1.76 -8.76
CA PRO A 12 5.88 -1.41 -7.70
C PRO A 12 6.45 -0.01 -7.83
N ILE A 13 6.94 0.38 -9.02
CA ILE A 13 7.49 1.71 -9.28
C ILE A 13 6.44 2.78 -9.05
N MET A 14 5.20 2.58 -9.52
CA MET A 14 4.09 3.51 -9.27
C MET A 14 3.84 3.71 -7.77
N ASN A 15 3.82 2.63 -6.98
CA ASN A 15 3.70 2.71 -5.52
C ASN A 15 4.85 3.47 -4.88
N ILE A 16 6.09 3.19 -5.28
CA ILE A 16 7.28 3.85 -4.75
C ILE A 16 7.27 5.34 -5.07
N CYS A 17 6.96 5.70 -6.32
CA CYS A 17 6.84 7.10 -6.73
C CYS A 17 5.79 7.84 -5.92
N PHE A 18 4.62 7.23 -5.71
CA PHE A 18 3.58 7.80 -4.86
C PHE A 18 4.04 7.95 -3.41
N LEU A 19 4.61 6.91 -2.81
CA LEU A 19 5.14 6.95 -1.44
C LEU A 19 6.20 8.04 -1.24
N PHE A 20 7.12 8.18 -2.19
CA PHE A 20 8.15 9.22 -2.11
C PHE A 20 7.55 10.61 -2.29
N CYS A 21 6.55 10.75 -3.18
CA CYS A 21 5.81 11.99 -3.33
C CYS A 21 5.07 12.35 -2.03
N GLU A 22 4.37 11.40 -1.42
CA GLU A 22 3.65 11.56 -0.16
C GLU A 22 4.61 11.98 0.96
N PHE A 23 5.67 11.21 1.20
CA PHE A 23 6.66 11.53 2.22
C PHE A 23 7.29 12.90 2.03
N HIS A 24 7.65 13.24 0.79
CA HIS A 24 8.28 14.53 0.51
C HIS A 24 7.29 15.69 0.65
N PHE A 25 6.07 15.53 0.14
CA PHE A 25 5.01 16.52 0.22
C PHE A 25 4.63 16.83 1.66
N PHE A 26 4.34 15.80 2.46
CA PHE A 26 4.00 16.01 3.88
C PHE A 26 5.18 16.61 4.62
N ARG A 27 6.40 16.17 4.38
CA ARG A 27 7.56 16.75 5.06
C ARG A 27 7.80 18.23 4.74
N LEU A 28 7.56 18.67 3.51
CA LEU A 28 7.74 20.07 3.10
C LEU A 28 6.58 20.97 3.55
N TYR A 29 5.35 20.51 3.35
CA TYR A 29 4.17 21.37 3.45
C TYR A 29 3.32 21.11 4.71
N GLU A 30 3.62 20.09 5.50
CA GLU A 30 2.85 19.80 6.72
C GLU A 30 2.84 20.97 7.70
N ASN A 31 3.96 21.68 7.86
CA ASN A 31 4.04 22.81 8.79
C ASN A 31 3.33 24.06 8.26
N GLU A 32 3.13 24.16 6.94
CA GLU A 32 2.43 25.28 6.31
C GLU A 32 0.90 25.14 6.40
N ILE A 33 0.39 23.91 6.39
CA ILE A 33 -1.04 23.64 6.53
C ILE A 33 -1.45 23.70 8.01
N ARG A 34 -1.95 24.85 8.47
CA ARG A 34 -2.30 25.06 9.89
C ARG A 34 -3.42 24.16 10.42
N GLN A 35 -4.43 23.82 9.62
CA GLN A 35 -5.57 23.05 10.10
C GLN A 35 -5.43 21.56 9.77
N GLN A 36 -5.57 20.73 10.81
CA GLN A 36 -5.44 19.28 10.71
C GLN A 36 -6.44 18.65 9.72
N PHE A 37 -7.67 19.18 9.64
CA PHE A 37 -8.68 18.71 8.69
C PHE A 37 -8.21 18.85 7.23
N PHE A 38 -7.60 19.98 6.86
CA PHE A 38 -7.09 20.18 5.51
C PHE A 38 -5.93 19.22 5.17
N LYS A 39 -5.06 18.89 6.14
CA LYS A 39 -4.00 17.89 5.93
C LYS A 39 -4.57 16.53 5.54
N TYR A 40 -5.58 16.05 6.28
CA TYR A 40 -6.25 14.78 5.97
C TYR A 40 -7.08 14.84 4.70
N GLY A 41 -7.67 16.00 4.37
CA GLY A 41 -8.37 16.22 3.11
C GLY A 41 -7.44 16.09 1.90
N VAL A 42 -6.26 16.73 1.94
CA VAL A 42 -5.25 16.61 0.87
C VAL A 42 -4.76 15.16 0.76
N LEU A 43 -4.44 14.53 1.90
CA LEU A 43 -4.06 13.10 1.92
C LEU A 43 -5.13 12.24 1.26
N ALA A 44 -6.41 12.45 1.62
CA ALA A 44 -7.52 11.69 1.07
C ALA A 44 -7.64 11.86 -0.44
N VAL A 45 -7.56 13.09 -0.97
CA VAL A 45 -7.65 13.32 -2.41
C VAL A 45 -6.50 12.62 -3.16
N PHE A 46 -5.26 12.81 -2.71
CA PHE A 46 -4.09 12.16 -3.32
C PHE A 46 -4.22 10.64 -3.31
N PHE A 47 -4.57 10.08 -2.15
CA PHE A 47 -4.72 8.65 -1.96
C PHE A 47 -5.88 8.10 -2.80
N LEU A 48 -7.04 8.76 -2.81
CA LEU A 48 -8.21 8.29 -3.55
C LEU A 48 -7.94 8.24 -5.05
N VAL A 49 -7.29 9.27 -5.60
CA VAL A 49 -6.91 9.31 -7.02
C VAL A 49 -5.91 8.20 -7.35
N PHE A 50 -4.83 8.10 -6.58
CA PHE A 50 -3.81 7.07 -6.81
C PHE A 50 -4.37 5.66 -6.66
N GLY A 51 -5.10 5.40 -5.57
CA GLY A 51 -5.72 4.10 -5.30
C GLY A 51 -6.74 3.72 -6.36
N PHE A 52 -7.55 4.67 -6.85
CA PHE A 52 -8.48 4.42 -7.96
C PHE A 52 -7.74 4.03 -9.25
N VAL A 53 -6.67 4.75 -9.62
CA VAL A 53 -5.86 4.45 -10.81
C VAL A 53 -5.22 3.06 -10.67
N MET A 54 -4.61 2.77 -9.52
CA MET A 54 -3.96 1.48 -9.27
C MET A 54 -4.93 0.31 -9.29
N ALA A 55 -6.07 0.43 -8.61
CA ALA A 55 -7.09 -0.61 -8.57
C ALA A 55 -7.73 -0.84 -9.95
N THR A 56 -8.09 0.23 -10.66
CA THR A 56 -8.68 0.14 -12.00
C THR A 56 -7.69 -0.46 -13.00
N PHE A 57 -6.42 -0.04 -12.96
CA PHE A 57 -5.36 -0.60 -13.80
C PHE A 57 -5.17 -2.10 -13.50
N SER A 58 -5.07 -2.49 -12.22
CA SER A 58 -4.92 -3.89 -11.83
C SER A 58 -6.10 -4.76 -12.29
N LEU A 59 -7.34 -4.26 -12.13
CA LEU A 59 -8.55 -4.95 -12.57
C LEU A 59 -8.60 -5.12 -14.09
N ASN A 60 -8.29 -4.07 -14.84
CA ASN A 60 -8.39 -4.10 -16.31
C ASN A 60 -7.33 -4.99 -16.95
N TYR A 61 -6.10 -4.99 -16.43
CA TYR A 61 -4.99 -5.74 -17.01
C TYR A 61 -4.89 -7.16 -16.47
N PHE A 62 -5.22 -7.40 -15.20
CA PHE A 62 -4.98 -8.68 -14.54
C PHE A 62 -6.22 -9.35 -13.96
N GLN A 63 -7.38 -8.69 -13.98
CA GLN A 63 -8.63 -9.19 -13.39
C GLN A 63 -8.55 -9.48 -11.88
N PHE A 64 -7.55 -8.95 -11.18
CA PHE A 64 -7.46 -8.98 -9.73
C PHE A 64 -6.82 -7.70 -9.21
N ILE A 65 -6.80 -7.57 -7.89
CA ILE A 65 -6.36 -6.38 -7.16
C ILE A 65 -5.09 -6.71 -6.36
N SER A 66 -4.03 -5.93 -6.55
CA SER A 66 -2.72 -6.11 -5.88
C SER A 66 -2.08 -4.80 -5.41
N PHE A 67 -1.18 -4.88 -4.43
CA PHE A 67 -0.42 -3.74 -3.87
C PHE A 67 -1.25 -2.61 -3.23
N GLN A 68 -2.55 -2.79 -3.04
CA GLN A 68 -3.47 -1.74 -2.54
C GLN A 68 -3.13 -1.27 -1.13
N TYR A 69 -2.57 -2.18 -0.33
CA TYR A 69 -2.21 -1.92 1.05
C TYR A 69 -0.76 -1.46 1.22
N THR A 70 0.03 -1.36 0.15
CA THR A 70 1.43 -0.91 0.23
C THR A 70 1.52 0.44 0.94
N VAL A 71 0.74 1.43 0.51
CA VAL A 71 0.76 2.77 1.10
C VAL A 71 0.38 2.77 2.59
N PRO A 72 -0.79 2.26 3.02
CA PRO A 72 -1.16 2.30 4.43
C PRO A 72 -0.25 1.47 5.34
N ILE A 73 0.31 0.35 4.85
CA ILE A 73 1.32 -0.44 5.58
C ILE A 73 2.60 0.38 5.75
N THR A 74 3.10 1.01 4.69
CA THR A 74 4.30 1.86 4.76
C THR A 74 4.08 3.00 5.76
N ALA A 75 2.93 3.68 5.72
CA ALA A 75 2.56 4.71 6.68
C ALA A 75 2.49 4.17 8.12
N PHE A 76 2.02 2.93 8.32
CA PHE A 76 1.91 2.30 9.63
C PHE A 76 3.25 2.21 10.35
N PHE A 77 4.29 1.82 9.62
CA PHE A 77 5.61 1.59 10.19
C PHE A 77 6.48 2.86 10.24
N PHE A 78 6.27 3.82 9.32
CA PHE A 78 7.22 4.93 9.15
C PHE A 78 6.62 6.34 9.23
N ASP A 79 5.30 6.54 9.03
CA ASP A 79 4.66 7.88 9.03
C ASP A 79 3.74 8.13 10.23
N GLY A 80 3.38 7.08 10.96
CA GLY A 80 2.63 7.15 12.19
C GLY A 80 1.23 6.55 12.12
N ARG A 81 0.79 6.04 13.27
CA ARG A 81 -0.42 5.21 13.42
C ARG A 81 -1.70 5.89 12.92
N LYS A 82 -1.91 7.17 13.29
CA LYS A 82 -3.15 7.90 12.95
C LYS A 82 -3.34 8.07 11.44
N ARG A 83 -2.28 8.45 10.72
CA ARG A 83 -2.31 8.58 9.26
C ARG A 83 -2.49 7.23 8.59
N SER A 84 -1.80 6.22 9.09
CA SER A 84 -1.94 4.86 8.59
C SER A 84 -3.38 4.33 8.69
N TYR A 85 -4.03 4.42 9.86
CA TYR A 85 -5.42 3.96 9.99
C TYR A 85 -6.36 4.72 9.07
N PHE A 86 -6.13 6.02 8.90
CA PHE A 86 -6.89 6.81 7.93
C PHE A 86 -6.71 6.27 6.51
N SER A 87 -5.48 6.06 6.07
CA SER A 87 -5.19 5.48 4.75
C SER A 87 -5.74 4.05 4.59
N PHE A 88 -5.74 3.23 5.65
CA PHE A 88 -6.38 1.91 5.63
C PHE A 88 -7.89 1.98 5.37
N ILE A 89 -8.59 2.97 5.92
CA ILE A 89 -10.03 3.19 5.69
C ILE A 89 -10.30 3.66 4.26
N LEU A 90 -9.36 4.39 3.65
CA LEU A 90 -9.49 4.86 2.27
C LEU A 90 -9.37 3.72 1.25
N VAL A 91 -8.61 2.65 1.53
CA VAL A 91 -8.44 1.52 0.61
C VAL A 91 -9.78 0.87 0.22
N PRO A 92 -10.68 0.52 1.16
CA PRO A 92 -12.01 0.02 0.79
C PRO A 92 -12.79 0.96 -0.11
N LEU A 93 -12.71 2.26 0.12
CA LEU A 93 -13.41 3.26 -0.68
C LEU A 93 -12.86 3.31 -2.11
N THR A 94 -11.53 3.30 -2.29
CA THR A 94 -10.92 3.32 -3.64
C THR A 94 -11.24 2.06 -4.42
N ILE A 95 -11.20 0.90 -3.77
CA ILE A 95 -11.52 -0.37 -4.42
C ILE A 95 -13.01 -0.41 -4.79
N ALA A 96 -13.90 0.00 -3.89
CA ALA A 96 -15.34 0.04 -4.17
C ALA A 96 -15.68 0.95 -5.36
N LEU A 97 -15.06 2.14 -5.42
CA LEU A 97 -15.21 3.06 -6.56
C LEU A 97 -14.72 2.41 -7.87
N SER A 98 -13.56 1.76 -7.84
CA SER A 98 -12.98 1.10 -9.02
C SER A 98 -13.87 -0.04 -9.51
N LEU A 99 -14.37 -0.89 -8.61
CA LEU A 99 -15.32 -1.95 -8.94
C LEU A 99 -16.64 -1.42 -9.48
N SER A 100 -17.11 -0.28 -8.97
CA SER A 100 -18.35 0.37 -9.45
C SER A 100 -18.20 0.82 -10.90
N VAL A 101 -17.08 1.47 -11.24
CA VAL A 101 -16.77 1.91 -12.61
C VAL A 101 -16.59 0.70 -13.55
N SER A 102 -16.00 -0.39 -13.07
CA SER A 102 -15.83 -1.63 -13.84
C SER A 102 -17.10 -2.51 -13.91
N GLY A 103 -18.22 -2.11 -13.28
CA GLY A 103 -19.46 -2.90 -13.26
C GLY A 103 -19.39 -4.20 -12.44
N LEU A 104 -18.35 -4.36 -11.62
CA LEU A 104 -18.09 -5.55 -10.78
C LEU A 104 -18.54 -5.35 -9.32
N PHE A 105 -19.08 -4.18 -8.98
CA PHE A 105 -19.49 -3.88 -7.62
C PHE A 105 -20.67 -4.74 -7.17
N SER A 106 -20.55 -5.31 -5.96
CA SER A 106 -21.63 -6.03 -5.29
C SER A 106 -21.48 -5.92 -3.78
N PHE A 107 -22.57 -6.15 -3.04
CA PHE A 107 -22.53 -6.19 -1.58
C PHE A 107 -21.54 -7.23 -1.05
N LYS A 108 -21.47 -8.40 -1.70
CA LYS A 108 -20.49 -9.45 -1.37
C LYS A 108 -19.05 -8.95 -1.55
N ALA A 109 -18.75 -8.27 -2.66
CA ALA A 109 -17.42 -7.70 -2.91
C ALA A 109 -17.06 -6.66 -1.83
N MET A 110 -17.99 -5.76 -1.48
CA MET A 110 -17.77 -4.77 -0.42
C MET A 110 -17.45 -5.43 0.93
N MET A 111 -18.17 -6.48 1.32
CA MET A 111 -17.89 -7.21 2.57
C MET A 111 -16.50 -7.86 2.56
N VAL A 112 -16.08 -8.44 1.44
CA VAL A 112 -14.73 -9.01 1.31
C VAL A 112 -13.66 -7.93 1.49
N ILE A 113 -13.82 -6.80 0.83
CA ILE A 113 -12.86 -5.67 0.91
C ILE A 113 -12.75 -5.14 2.33
N LEU A 114 -13.87 -4.99 3.04
CA LEU A 114 -13.88 -4.55 4.43
C LEU A 114 -13.18 -5.55 5.35
N ILE A 115 -13.44 -6.85 5.17
CA ILE A 115 -12.78 -7.92 5.94
C ILE A 115 -11.27 -7.91 5.66
N GLU A 116 -10.85 -7.74 4.41
CA GLU A 116 -9.43 -7.63 4.05
C GLU A 116 -8.76 -6.43 4.70
N ALA A 117 -9.42 -5.27 4.72
CA ALA A 117 -8.87 -4.08 5.37
C ALA A 117 -8.70 -4.29 6.87
N VAL A 118 -9.71 -4.84 7.55
CA VAL A 118 -9.63 -5.18 8.97
C VAL A 118 -8.54 -6.22 9.23
N GLY A 119 -8.49 -7.30 8.42
CA GLY A 119 -7.48 -8.35 8.54
C GLY A 119 -6.06 -7.82 8.35
N THR A 120 -5.86 -6.90 7.41
CA THR A 120 -4.58 -6.25 7.14
C THR A 120 -4.14 -5.38 8.31
N ILE A 121 -5.04 -4.56 8.86
CA ILE A 121 -4.78 -3.77 10.07
C ILE A 121 -4.38 -4.69 11.23
N LEU A 122 -5.18 -5.72 11.50
CA LEU A 122 -4.92 -6.68 12.57
C LEU A 122 -3.58 -7.39 12.39
N PHE A 123 -3.21 -7.76 11.17
CA PHE A 123 -1.91 -8.34 10.89
C PHE A 123 -0.75 -7.38 11.23
N CYS A 124 -0.86 -6.12 10.81
CA CYS A 124 0.11 -5.08 11.15
C CYS A 124 0.17 -4.80 12.67
N GLU A 125 -0.93 -4.93 13.40
CA GLU A 125 -0.92 -4.87 14.86
C GLU A 125 -0.23 -6.08 15.49
N LEU A 126 -0.57 -7.29 15.05
CA LEU A 126 0.00 -8.53 15.58
C LEU A 126 1.51 -8.60 15.39
N ILE A 127 2.01 -8.17 14.23
CA ILE A 127 3.45 -8.19 13.96
C ILE A 127 4.22 -7.21 14.85
N GLN A 128 3.57 -6.16 15.38
CA GLN A 128 4.21 -5.23 16.32
C GLN A 128 4.52 -5.89 17.66
N VAL A 129 3.73 -6.89 18.07
CA VAL A 129 3.94 -7.66 19.30
C VAL A 129 5.23 -8.50 19.24
N LEU A 130 5.77 -8.76 18.04
CA LEU A 130 7.03 -9.48 17.85
C LEU A 130 8.23 -8.59 18.22
N ASN A 131 8.54 -8.51 19.51
CA ASN A 131 9.60 -7.64 20.06
C ASN A 131 11.02 -7.97 19.59
N LYS A 132 11.25 -9.16 19.01
CA LYS A 132 12.57 -9.58 18.52
C LYS A 132 12.90 -9.07 17.10
N LEU A 133 11.90 -8.60 16.36
CA LEU A 133 12.08 -8.09 15.01
C LEU A 133 12.20 -6.57 15.03
N ASP A 134 13.14 -6.03 14.26
CA ASP A 134 13.24 -4.59 14.05
C ASP A 134 12.07 -4.08 13.17
N VAL A 135 11.89 -2.76 13.13
CA VAL A 135 10.79 -2.12 12.40
C VAL A 135 10.86 -2.44 10.89
N PHE A 136 12.06 -2.53 10.32
CA PHE A 136 12.26 -2.83 8.90
C PHE A 136 11.88 -4.28 8.56
N ALA A 137 12.25 -5.26 9.39
CA ALA A 137 11.87 -6.65 9.21
C ALA A 137 10.37 -6.85 9.37
N LYS A 138 9.74 -6.17 10.34
CA LYS A 138 8.28 -6.15 10.50
C LYS A 138 7.59 -5.59 9.26
N TYR A 139 8.04 -4.44 8.77
CA TYR A 139 7.54 -3.83 7.53
C TYR A 139 7.69 -4.76 6.32
N ALA A 140 8.89 -5.30 6.09
CA ALA A 140 9.16 -6.22 4.99
C ALA A 140 8.24 -7.44 5.02
N THR A 141 8.09 -8.04 6.19
CA THR A 141 7.23 -9.21 6.41
C THR A 141 5.76 -8.87 6.14
N SER A 142 5.28 -7.71 6.63
CA SER A 142 3.91 -7.24 6.34
C SER A 142 3.67 -7.02 4.85
N ILE A 143 4.56 -6.30 4.16
CA ILE A 143 4.42 -6.03 2.73
C ILE A 143 4.38 -7.33 1.93
N MET A 144 5.31 -8.25 2.18
CA MET A 144 5.37 -9.52 1.46
C MET A 144 4.12 -10.37 1.70
N ILE A 145 3.73 -10.58 2.96
CA ILE A 145 2.62 -11.46 3.30
C ILE A 145 1.29 -10.90 2.77
N ILE A 146 1.01 -9.62 3.01
CA ILE A 146 -0.25 -9.01 2.61
C ILE A 146 -0.36 -8.95 1.08
N ASN A 147 0.69 -8.54 0.38
CA ASN A 147 0.64 -8.47 -1.08
C ASN A 147 0.51 -9.84 -1.76
N ILE A 148 0.96 -10.92 -1.12
CA ILE A 148 0.76 -12.28 -1.63
C ILE A 148 -0.65 -12.78 -1.29
N ILE A 149 -1.11 -12.62 -0.05
CA ILE A 149 -2.41 -13.16 0.39
C ILE A 149 -3.58 -12.45 -0.27
N THR A 150 -3.55 -11.12 -0.39
CA THR A 150 -4.69 -10.34 -0.90
C THR A 150 -5.13 -10.77 -2.32
N PRO A 151 -4.23 -10.90 -3.31
CA PRO A 151 -4.60 -11.42 -4.64
C PRO A 151 -5.17 -12.85 -4.60
N ILE A 152 -4.63 -13.70 -3.71
CA ILE A 152 -5.11 -15.07 -3.53
C ILE A 152 -6.56 -15.05 -3.06
N GLU A 153 -6.85 -14.31 -2.00
CA GLU A 153 -8.20 -14.20 -1.46
C GLU A 153 -9.19 -13.61 -2.46
N ASN A 154 -8.79 -12.54 -3.17
CA ASN A 154 -9.61 -11.89 -4.19
C ASN A 154 -10.00 -12.86 -5.31
N GLN A 155 -9.06 -13.69 -5.79
CA GLN A 155 -9.36 -14.68 -6.83
C GLN A 155 -10.35 -15.75 -6.35
N TYR A 156 -10.20 -16.27 -5.12
CA TYR A 156 -11.09 -17.30 -4.59
C TYR A 156 -12.49 -16.77 -4.23
N LYS A 157 -12.60 -15.56 -3.68
CA LYS A 157 -13.86 -15.04 -3.14
C LYS A 157 -14.74 -14.36 -4.20
N TRP A 158 -14.14 -13.83 -5.27
CA TRP A 158 -14.84 -13.04 -6.29
C TRP A 158 -15.26 -13.85 -7.52
N ASN A 159 -15.04 -15.18 -7.54
CA ASN A 159 -15.35 -16.06 -8.67
C ASN A 159 -14.72 -15.60 -10.01
N LEU A 160 -13.63 -14.82 -9.97
CA LEU A 160 -12.91 -14.31 -11.14
C LEU A 160 -11.98 -15.38 -11.76
N VAL A 161 -12.42 -16.66 -11.76
CA VAL A 161 -11.55 -17.81 -11.95
C VAL A 161 -10.80 -17.78 -13.29
N LEU A 162 -9.47 -17.79 -13.18
CA LEU A 162 -8.58 -18.69 -13.92
C LEU A 162 -7.58 -19.26 -12.90
N THR A 163 -7.86 -20.47 -12.40
CA THR A 163 -7.12 -21.18 -11.34
C THR A 163 -5.63 -21.40 -11.64
N ASP A 164 -5.21 -21.27 -12.89
CA ASP A 164 -3.81 -21.46 -13.31
C ASP A 164 -2.97 -20.17 -13.29
N GLN A 165 -3.58 -19.00 -13.07
CA GLN A 165 -2.87 -17.72 -13.14
C GLN A 165 -2.17 -17.32 -11.84
N LEU A 166 -2.61 -17.84 -10.70
CA LEU A 166 -2.11 -17.47 -9.38
C LEU A 166 -0.65 -17.89 -9.15
N SER A 167 -0.27 -19.08 -9.64
CA SER A 167 1.12 -19.55 -9.63
C SER A 167 2.01 -18.64 -10.50
N VAL A 168 1.49 -18.18 -11.64
CA VAL A 168 2.18 -17.30 -12.60
C VAL A 168 2.39 -15.89 -12.04
N PHE A 169 1.44 -15.37 -11.26
CA PHE A 169 1.49 -13.99 -10.73
C PHE A 169 2.14 -13.87 -9.34
N SER A 170 2.17 -14.94 -8.56
CA SER A 170 2.77 -14.93 -7.21
C SER A 170 4.24 -14.48 -7.20
N LEU A 171 5.05 -14.97 -8.13
CA LEU A 171 6.47 -14.63 -8.24
C LEU A 171 6.69 -13.15 -8.65
N PRO A 172 6.05 -12.61 -9.70
CA PRO A 172 6.08 -11.18 -9.98
C PRO A 172 5.67 -10.30 -8.79
N ILE A 173 4.61 -10.67 -8.08
CA ILE A 173 4.14 -9.91 -6.91
C ILE A 173 5.18 -9.93 -5.78
N LEU A 174 5.83 -11.07 -5.55
CA LEU A 174 6.92 -11.19 -4.58
C LEU A 174 8.11 -10.31 -4.99
N ILE A 175 8.53 -10.36 -6.26
CA ILE A 175 9.61 -9.51 -6.80
C ILE A 175 9.26 -8.03 -6.58
N GLY A 176 8.05 -7.62 -6.96
CA GLY A 176 7.58 -6.25 -6.76
C GLY A 176 7.57 -5.83 -5.29
N SER A 177 7.13 -6.73 -4.40
CA SER A 177 7.14 -6.50 -2.95
C SER A 177 8.55 -6.34 -2.38
N ILE A 178 9.52 -7.12 -2.87
CA ILE A 178 10.94 -6.96 -2.52
C ILE A 178 11.46 -5.61 -2.99
N ILE A 179 11.17 -5.20 -4.22
CA ILE A 179 11.61 -3.91 -4.78
C ILE A 179 11.04 -2.75 -3.96
N ILE A 180 9.74 -2.76 -3.67
CA ILE A 180 9.09 -1.77 -2.79
C ILE A 180 9.79 -1.72 -1.44
N THR A 181 10.01 -2.89 -0.83
CA THR A 181 10.63 -2.99 0.49
C THR A 181 12.04 -2.38 0.49
N VAL A 182 12.89 -2.80 -0.44
CA VAL A 182 14.29 -2.35 -0.53
C VAL A 182 14.36 -0.84 -0.75
N LEU A 183 13.56 -0.29 -1.67
CA LEU A 183 13.60 1.13 -1.99
C LEU A 183 13.03 1.99 -0.87
N VAL A 184 11.92 1.59 -0.24
CA VAL A 184 11.35 2.32 0.91
C VAL A 184 12.29 2.28 2.10
N CYS A 185 12.84 1.12 2.46
CA CYS A 185 13.79 0.99 3.57
C CYS A 185 15.05 1.83 3.32
N SER A 186 15.59 1.80 2.11
CA SER A 186 16.74 2.61 1.71
C SER A 186 16.45 4.11 1.84
N TYR A 187 15.28 4.54 1.37
CA TYR A 187 14.84 5.93 1.46
C TYR A 187 14.68 6.39 2.91
N VAL A 188 13.99 5.62 3.74
CA VAL A 188 13.79 5.95 5.17
C VAL A 188 15.13 6.06 5.89
N LYS A 189 16.06 5.11 5.68
CA LYS A 189 17.41 5.18 6.26
C LYS A 189 18.18 6.41 5.79
N ALA A 190 18.08 6.77 4.50
CA ALA A 190 18.73 7.97 3.97
C ALA A 190 18.16 9.25 4.60
N MET A 191 16.85 9.31 4.81
CA MET A 191 16.17 10.44 5.45
C MET A 191 16.56 10.58 6.92
N GLN A 192 16.58 9.48 7.68
CA GLN A 192 17.05 9.46 9.08
C GLN A 192 18.51 9.94 9.20
N LYS A 193 19.39 9.52 8.27
CA LYS A 193 20.79 9.98 8.25
C LYS A 193 20.89 11.48 7.98
N ARG A 194 20.04 12.01 7.10
CA ARG A 194 20.00 13.45 6.78
C ARG A 194 19.49 14.27 7.96
N GLU A 195 18.46 13.82 8.66
CA GLU A 195 17.95 14.44 9.89
C GLU A 195 19.02 14.53 10.97
N ALA A 196 19.66 13.41 11.29
CA ALA A 196 20.72 13.37 12.30
C ALA A 196 21.93 14.24 11.93
N ALA A 197 22.18 14.48 10.63
CA ALA A 197 23.22 15.40 10.19
C ALA A 197 22.81 16.87 10.33
N MET A 198 21.54 17.21 10.07
CA MET A 198 21.02 18.57 10.25
C MET A 198 20.96 18.95 11.73
N GLU A 199 20.51 18.04 12.60
CA GLU A 199 20.52 18.29 14.06
C GLU A 199 21.93 18.59 14.57
N LYS A 200 22.96 17.89 14.07
CA LYS A 200 24.36 18.14 14.44
C LYS A 200 24.93 19.47 13.93
N LEU A 201 24.27 20.13 12.98
CA LEU A 201 24.69 21.43 12.46
C LEU A 201 23.97 22.59 13.14
N GLU A 202 22.85 22.32 13.82
CA GLU A 202 22.11 23.31 14.61
C GLU A 202 22.66 23.47 16.05
N TYR A 203 23.54 22.55 16.48
CA TYR A 203 24.31 22.61 17.73
C TYR A 203 25.81 22.85 17.45
#